data_AF-A0A4D7AM67-F1
#
_entry.id   AF-A0A4D7AM67-F1
#
_cell.length_a   1.000
_cell.length_b   1.000
_cell.length_c   1.000
_cell.angle_alpha   90.00
_cell.angle_beta   90.00
_cell.angle_gamma   90.00
#
_symmetry.space_group_name_H-M   'P 1'
#
loop_
_entity.id
_entity.type
_entity.pdbx_description
1 polymer ?
#
loop_
_entity_poly.entity_id
_entity_poly.type
_entity_poly.pdbx_seq_one_letter_code
_entity_poly.pdbx_strand_id
1 'polypeptide(L)'
;MPRAKKAAGEPEAEKRTGAGAKYATAEELQEKLDAYFAECEERGDVPEEFSLGVYLGVSLMTLDNWYNGRRCEYLQETIQMAYMRMSAAAVQMAYRNPKAPMPIFALKQKRYGGYQDKVEANAEVKVSVQMGKNMEASDFA
;
A
#
# COMPACT_ATOMS: atom_id res chain seq x y z
N MET A 1 31.40 39.98 35.36
CA MET A 1 30.07 39.89 34.73
C MET A 1 30.21 39.14 33.40
N PRO A 2 29.96 37.82 33.33
CA PRO A 2 29.95 37.13 32.05
C PRO A 2 28.60 37.35 31.34
N ARG A 3 28.64 37.78 30.07
CA ARG A 3 27.46 37.94 29.22
C ARG A 3 26.91 36.57 28.84
N ALA A 4 25.63 36.35 29.13
CA ALA A 4 24.88 35.16 28.71
C ALA A 4 24.86 35.06 27.18
N LYS A 5 25.23 33.89 26.65
CA LYS A 5 25.01 33.51 25.24
C LYS A 5 23.50 33.26 25.08
N LYS A 6 22.84 34.04 24.22
CA LYS A 6 21.48 33.73 23.75
C LYS A 6 21.51 32.41 23.00
N ALA A 7 20.63 31.48 23.39
CA ALA A 7 20.36 30.26 22.66
C ALA A 7 19.92 30.62 21.23
N ALA A 8 20.56 29.99 20.24
CA ALA A 8 20.12 30.04 18.86
C ALA A 8 18.75 29.34 18.79
N GLY A 9 17.73 30.09 18.36
CA GLY A 9 16.42 29.51 18.07
C GLY A 9 16.56 28.45 16.99
N GLU A 10 15.82 27.36 17.17
CA GLU A 10 15.67 26.30 16.17
C GLU A 10 15.25 26.92 14.83
N PRO A 11 15.80 26.46 13.69
CA PRO A 11 15.39 26.98 12.40
C PRO A 11 13.92 26.63 12.17
N GLU A 12 13.07 27.66 12.08
CA GLU A 12 11.69 27.54 11.64
C GLU A 12 11.70 26.83 10.27
N ALA A 13 10.99 25.71 10.17
CA ALA A 13 10.96 24.88 8.97
C ALA A 13 10.53 25.73 7.77
N GLU A 14 11.47 25.99 6.87
CA GLU A 14 11.26 26.81 5.67
C GLU A 14 10.14 26.18 4.84
N LYS A 15 9.02 26.90 4.66
CA LYS A 15 7.85 26.42 3.92
C LYS A 15 8.23 26.08 2.48
N ARG A 16 8.41 24.78 2.21
CA ARG A 16 8.74 24.25 0.88
C ARG A 16 7.50 24.30 -0.01
N THR A 17 7.32 25.40 -0.75
CA THR A 17 6.18 25.62 -1.66
C THR A 17 6.51 25.13 -3.07
N GLY A 18 6.61 23.81 -3.25
CA GLY A 18 6.66 23.18 -4.57
C GLY A 18 5.26 22.96 -5.15
N ALA A 19 5.11 22.96 -6.48
CA ALA A 19 3.87 22.56 -7.16
C ALA A 19 3.53 21.09 -6.85
N GLY A 20 2.75 20.87 -5.78
CA GLY A 20 2.44 19.56 -5.20
C GLY A 20 2.50 19.52 -3.67
N ALA A 21 3.12 20.49 -3.02
CA ALA A 21 3.24 20.59 -1.57
C ALA A 21 2.00 21.29 -0.98
N LYS A 22 0.90 20.54 -0.81
CA LYS A 22 -0.25 21.00 0.00
C LYS A 22 0.14 21.15 1.47
N TYR A 23 1.09 20.34 1.93
CA TYR A 23 1.65 20.33 3.28
C TYR A 23 3.12 20.75 3.20
N ALA A 24 3.52 21.68 4.06
CA ALA A 24 4.88 22.22 4.08
C ALA A 24 5.85 21.24 4.76
N THR A 25 5.36 20.42 5.68
CA THR A 25 6.17 19.44 6.42
C THR A 25 5.50 18.06 6.48
N ALA A 26 6.28 17.06 6.88
CA ALA A 26 5.80 15.69 7.10
C ALA A 26 4.83 15.61 8.29
N GLU A 27 5.08 16.42 9.32
CA GLU A 27 4.27 16.49 10.54
C GLU A 27 2.87 17.02 10.24
N GLU A 28 2.75 18.08 9.42
CA GLU A 28 1.45 18.60 8.99
C GLU A 28 0.62 17.54 8.23
N LEU A 29 1.28 16.74 7.38
CA LEU A 29 0.62 15.63 6.69
C LEU A 29 0.23 14.53 7.68
N GLN A 30 1.11 14.17 8.61
CA GLN A 30 0.87 13.15 9.63
C GLN A 30 -0.36 13.48 10.48
N GLU A 31 -0.49 14.72 10.96
CA GLU A 31 -1.67 15.17 11.71
C GLU A 31 -2.97 14.97 10.94
N LYS A 32 -2.98 15.26 9.63
CA LYS A 32 -4.17 15.06 8.79
C LYS A 32 -4.46 13.59 8.53
N LEU A 33 -3.43 12.77 8.38
CA LEU A 33 -3.59 11.32 8.25
C LEU A 33 -4.16 10.72 9.52
N ASP A 34 -3.66 11.11 10.68
CA ASP A 34 -4.16 10.61 11.97
C ASP A 34 -5.62 11.02 12.21
N ALA A 35 -5.99 12.25 11.86
CA ALA A 35 -7.38 12.70 11.90
C ALA A 35 -8.27 11.87 10.97
N TYR A 36 -7.84 11.62 9.72
CA TYR A 36 -8.57 10.76 8.78
C TYR A 36 -8.80 9.35 9.35
N PHE A 37 -7.75 8.71 9.85
CA PHE A 37 -7.87 7.35 10.39
C PHE A 37 -8.73 7.29 11.65
N ALA A 38 -8.65 8.30 12.52
CA ALA A 38 -9.52 8.40 13.69
C ALA A 38 -10.99 8.54 13.29
N GLU A 39 -11.31 9.36 12.29
CA GLU A 39 -12.69 9.47 11.80
C GLU A 39 -13.18 8.19 11.10
N CYS A 40 -12.30 7.46 10.40
CA CYS A 40 -12.66 6.14 9.86
C CYS A 40 -12.98 5.16 10.99
N GLU A 41 -12.17 5.15 12.06
CA GLU A 41 -12.39 4.29 13.23
C GLU A 41 -13.70 4.63 13.94
N GLU A 42 -13.99 5.92 14.15
CA GLU A 42 -15.23 6.39 14.77
C GLU A 42 -16.47 5.97 13.97
N ARG A 43 -16.40 6.05 12.63
CA ARG A 43 -17.49 5.67 11.73
C ARG A 43 -17.58 4.16 11.48
N GLY A 44 -16.54 3.40 11.82
CA GLY A 44 -16.42 1.99 11.47
C GLY A 44 -16.11 1.75 9.98
N ASP A 45 -15.60 2.76 9.28
CA ASP A 45 -15.25 2.69 7.86
C ASP A 45 -13.89 2.00 7.66
N VAL A 46 -13.73 1.34 6.51
CA VAL A 46 -12.43 0.81 6.08
C VAL A 46 -11.67 1.92 5.35
N PRO A 47 -10.50 2.36 5.83
CA PRO A 47 -9.75 3.42 5.18
C PRO A 47 -9.22 2.97 3.82
N GLU A 48 -9.32 3.84 2.81
CA GLU A 48 -8.94 3.54 1.43
C GLU A 48 -8.49 4.80 0.63
N GLU A 49 -7.80 4.61 -0.50
CA GLU A 49 -7.07 5.67 -1.22
C GLU A 49 -7.97 6.82 -1.72
N PHE A 50 -9.18 6.53 -2.20
CA PHE A 50 -10.10 7.52 -2.75
C PHE A 50 -10.63 8.45 -1.65
N SER A 51 -11.17 7.90 -0.56
CA SER A 51 -11.66 8.66 0.59
C SER A 51 -10.54 9.41 1.28
N LEU A 52 -9.32 8.85 1.34
CA LEU A 52 -8.14 9.57 1.79
C LEU A 52 -7.86 10.80 0.90
N GLY A 53 -7.88 10.63 -0.43
CA GLY A 53 -7.71 11.73 -1.38
C GLY A 53 -8.77 12.83 -1.22
N VAL A 54 -10.04 12.43 -1.04
CA VAL A 54 -11.15 13.35 -0.75
C VAL A 54 -10.91 14.09 0.56
N TYR A 55 -10.54 13.38 1.62
CA TYR A 55 -10.29 13.95 2.95
C TYR A 55 -9.16 14.98 2.93
N LEU A 56 -8.04 14.60 2.34
CA LEU A 56 -6.88 15.48 2.18
C LEU A 56 -7.12 16.57 1.13
N GLY A 57 -8.20 16.50 0.35
CA GLY A 57 -8.52 17.41 -0.76
C GLY A 57 -7.42 17.45 -1.82
N VAL A 58 -6.93 16.29 -2.23
CA VAL A 58 -5.90 16.10 -3.27
C VAL A 58 -6.30 15.02 -4.26
N SER A 59 -5.74 15.07 -5.46
CA SER A 59 -5.97 14.04 -6.48
C SER A 59 -5.19 12.75 -6.19
N LEU A 60 -5.62 11.62 -6.77
CA LEU A 60 -4.83 10.38 -6.74
C LEU A 60 -3.44 10.53 -7.37
N MET A 61 -3.32 11.39 -8.39
CA MET A 61 -2.03 11.73 -8.99
C MET A 61 -1.11 12.43 -7.98
N THR A 62 -1.66 13.27 -7.12
CA THR A 62 -0.91 13.92 -6.04
C THR A 62 -0.42 12.88 -5.02
N LEU A 63 -1.29 11.96 -4.62
CA LEU A 63 -0.91 10.86 -3.71
C LEU A 63 0.17 9.95 -4.32
N ASP A 64 0.06 9.60 -5.61
CA ASP A 64 1.10 8.84 -6.31
C ASP A 64 2.44 9.59 -6.33
N ASN A 65 2.42 10.90 -6.58
CA ASN A 65 3.64 11.70 -6.57
C ASN A 65 4.28 11.69 -5.17
N TRP A 66 3.51 11.89 -4.11
CA TRP A 66 4.04 11.82 -2.74
C TRP A 66 4.59 10.42 -2.42
N TYR A 67 3.85 9.36 -2.75
CA TYR A 67 4.25 7.97 -2.47
C TYR A 67 5.56 7.57 -3.15
N ASN A 68 5.79 8.08 -4.36
CA ASN A 68 7.03 7.85 -5.11
C ASN A 68 8.12 8.90 -4.84
N GLY A 69 7.91 9.84 -3.92
CA GLY A 69 8.84 10.93 -3.62
C GLY A 69 9.02 11.93 -4.76
N ARG A 70 8.14 11.93 -5.77
CA ARG A 70 8.22 12.87 -6.90
C ARG A 70 7.77 14.25 -6.42
N ARG A 71 8.65 15.25 -6.52
CA ARG A 71 8.45 16.67 -6.16
C ARG A 71 8.35 16.96 -4.65
N CYS A 72 7.95 15.98 -3.83
CA CYS A 72 7.77 16.13 -2.38
C CYS A 72 8.36 14.93 -1.62
N GLU A 73 9.67 14.69 -1.77
CA GLU A 73 10.37 13.55 -1.13
C GLU A 73 10.21 13.51 0.40
N TYR A 74 10.18 14.68 1.04
CA TYR A 74 9.99 14.79 2.50
C TYR A 74 8.63 14.28 2.99
N LEU A 75 7.64 14.09 2.11
CA LEU A 75 6.32 13.52 2.46
C LEU A 75 6.25 12.01 2.23
N GLN A 76 7.26 11.43 1.59
CA GLN A 76 7.20 10.08 1.05
C GLN A 76 7.02 9.01 2.11
N GLU A 77 7.83 9.03 3.15
CA GLU A 77 7.75 8.03 4.22
C GLU A 77 6.41 8.09 4.93
N THR A 78 5.95 9.30 5.27
CA THR A 78 4.66 9.55 5.91
C THR A 78 3.49 8.97 5.10
N ILE A 79 3.45 9.21 3.79
CA ILE A 79 2.38 8.66 2.96
C ILE A 79 2.53 7.14 2.75
N GLN A 80 3.75 6.60 2.67
CA GLN A 80 3.97 5.16 2.58
C GLN A 80 3.47 4.45 3.84
N MET A 81 3.69 5.03 5.02
CA MET A 81 3.16 4.52 6.29
C MET A 81 1.62 4.55 6.33
N ALA A 82 0.98 5.57 5.77
CA ALA A 82 -0.47 5.60 5.63
C ALA A 82 -0.99 4.44 4.77
N TYR A 83 -0.33 4.15 3.64
CA TYR A 83 -0.67 3.01 2.80
C TYR A 83 -0.46 1.67 3.50
N MET A 84 0.60 1.56 4.31
CA MET A 84 0.83 0.38 5.14
C MET A 84 -0.32 0.19 6.15
N ARG A 85 -0.79 1.26 6.80
CA ARG A 85 -1.94 1.21 7.71
C ARG A 85 -3.24 0.80 7.00
N MET A 86 -3.49 1.32 5.80
CA MET A 86 -4.64 0.90 4.97
C MET A 86 -4.55 -0.58 4.57
N SER A 87 -3.36 -1.06 4.18
CA SER A 87 -3.14 -2.48 3.89
C SER A 87 -3.37 -3.37 5.10
N ALA A 88 -2.93 -2.95 6.30
CA ALA A 88 -3.16 -3.67 7.54
C ALA A 88 -4.67 -3.77 7.87
N ALA A 89 -5.42 -2.68 7.66
CA ALA A 89 -6.87 -2.69 7.81
C ALA A 89 -7.56 -3.66 6.83
N ALA A 90 -7.12 -3.69 5.57
CA ALA A 90 -7.62 -4.64 4.58
C ALA A 90 -7.31 -6.10 4.96
N VAL A 91 -6.10 -6.39 5.46
CA VAL A 91 -5.74 -7.73 5.99
C VAL A 91 -6.65 -8.12 7.14
N GLN A 92 -6.87 -7.23 8.12
CA GLN A 92 -7.76 -7.50 9.25
C GLN A 92 -9.19 -7.78 8.80
N MET A 93 -9.70 -7.01 7.82
CA MET A 93 -11.03 -7.26 7.24
C MET A 93 -11.10 -8.60 6.51
N ALA A 94 -10.05 -8.99 5.78
CA ALA A 94 -9.98 -10.30 5.13
C ALA A 94 -10.01 -11.45 6.16
N TYR A 95 -9.31 -11.31 7.30
CA TYR A 95 -9.36 -12.32 8.37
C TYR A 95 -10.73 -12.40 9.05
N ARG A 96 -11.38 -11.25 9.29
CA ARG A 96 -12.69 -11.19 9.94
C ARG A 96 -13.82 -11.71 9.04
N ASN A 97 -13.72 -11.47 7.73
CA ASN A 97 -14.68 -11.94 6.75
C ASN A 97 -13.98 -12.52 5.51
N PRO A 98 -13.52 -13.78 5.57
CA PRO A 98 -12.78 -14.42 4.47
C PRO A 98 -13.58 -14.57 3.18
N LYS A 99 -14.91 -14.43 3.23
CA LYS A 99 -15.80 -14.49 2.07
C LYS A 99 -15.97 -13.14 1.39
N ALA A 100 -15.56 -12.03 2.01
CA ALA A 100 -15.62 -10.71 1.40
C ALA A 100 -14.50 -10.59 0.36
N PRO A 101 -14.82 -10.36 -0.93
CA PRO A 101 -13.80 -10.29 -1.97
C PRO A 101 -13.06 -8.95 -1.98
N MET A 102 -13.70 -7.87 -1.51
CA MET A 102 -13.17 -6.51 -1.61
C MET A 102 -11.83 -6.30 -0.89
N PRO A 103 -11.62 -6.77 0.37
CA PRO A 103 -10.32 -6.64 1.02
C PRO A 103 -9.20 -7.34 0.26
N ILE A 104 -9.46 -8.50 -0.33
CA ILE A 104 -8.48 -9.22 -1.15
C ILE A 104 -8.14 -8.45 -2.42
N PHE A 105 -9.14 -7.89 -3.12
CA PHE A 105 -8.87 -7.07 -4.30
C PHE A 105 -8.06 -5.81 -3.98
N ALA A 106 -8.29 -5.19 -2.83
CA ALA A 106 -7.48 -4.09 -2.35
C ALA A 106 -6.01 -4.55 -2.13
N LEU A 107 -5.78 -5.69 -1.47
CA LEU A 107 -4.45 -6.23 -1.22
C LEU A 107 -3.67 -6.61 -2.49
N LYS A 108 -4.37 -6.91 -3.60
CA LYS A 108 -3.74 -7.14 -4.91
C LYS A 108 -3.16 -5.89 -5.55
N GLN A 109 -3.60 -4.71 -5.13
CA GLN A 109 -3.03 -3.46 -5.63
C GLN A 109 -1.56 -3.36 -5.21
N LYS A 110 -0.70 -2.91 -6.13
CA LYS A 110 0.76 -2.87 -5.93
C LYS A 110 1.18 -2.14 -4.65
N ARG A 111 0.47 -1.07 -4.26
CA ARG A 111 0.81 -0.27 -3.07
C ARG A 111 0.19 -0.79 -1.77
N TYR A 112 -0.74 -1.75 -1.83
CA TYR A 112 -1.46 -2.32 -0.67
C TYR A 112 -1.00 -3.75 -0.35
N GLY A 113 0.24 -4.09 -0.67
CA GLY A 113 0.84 -5.40 -0.39
C GLY A 113 1.14 -6.22 -1.63
N GLY A 114 0.54 -5.90 -2.79
CA GLY A 114 0.90 -6.52 -4.06
C GLY A 114 0.64 -8.03 -4.10
N TYR A 115 -0.43 -8.49 -3.44
CA TYR A 115 -0.79 -9.90 -3.41
C TYR A 115 -1.00 -10.43 -4.82
N GLN A 116 -0.47 -11.63 -5.08
CA GLN A 116 -0.65 -12.34 -6.33
C GLN A 116 -1.26 -13.70 -6.04
N ASP A 117 -2.20 -14.12 -6.89
CA ASP A 117 -2.71 -15.47 -6.81
C ASP A 117 -1.60 -16.44 -7.22
N LYS A 118 -1.39 -17.46 -6.39
CA LYS A 118 -0.52 -18.56 -6.75
C LYS A 118 -1.26 -19.44 -7.76
N VAL A 119 -0.70 -19.59 -8.96
CA VAL A 119 -1.19 -20.55 -9.96
C VAL A 119 -0.49 -21.88 -9.72
N GLU A 120 -1.22 -22.89 -9.26
CA GLU A 120 -0.71 -24.26 -9.20
C GLU A 120 -1.11 -25.00 -10.47
N ALA A 121 -0.16 -25.19 -11.37
CA ALA A 121 -0.34 -26.02 -12.56
C ALA A 121 -0.26 -27.49 -12.15
N ASN A 122 -1.40 -28.10 -11.80
CA ASN A 122 -1.53 -29.55 -11.76
C ASN A 122 -1.57 -30.05 -13.20
N ALA A 123 -0.39 -30.19 -13.82
CA ALA A 123 -0.27 -30.84 -15.12
C ALA A 123 -0.47 -32.35 -14.93
N GLU A 124 -1.72 -32.78 -14.99
CA GLU A 124 -2.04 -34.21 -15.11
C GLU A 124 -1.62 -34.65 -16.53
N VAL A 125 -0.41 -35.17 -16.66
CA VAL A 125 0.11 -35.66 -17.94
C VAL A 125 -0.58 -36.98 -18.27
N LYS A 126 -1.67 -36.90 -19.04
CA LYS A 126 -2.35 -38.08 -19.56
C LYS A 126 -1.62 -38.61 -20.80
N VAL A 127 -0.69 -39.56 -20.59
CA VAL A 127 -0.05 -40.28 -21.68
C VAL A 127 -0.98 -41.38 -22.18
N SER A 128 -1.53 -41.24 -23.38
CA SER A 128 -2.21 -42.34 -24.08
C SER A 128 -1.22 -43.07 -24.97
N VAL A 129 -0.80 -44.27 -24.56
CA VAL A 129 0.06 -45.13 -25.38
C VAL A 129 -0.83 -45.97 -26.30
N GLN A 130 -0.73 -45.76 -27.61
CA GLN A 130 -1.26 -46.71 -28.60
C GLN A 130 -0.15 -47.66 -29.01
N MET A 131 -0.29 -48.93 -28.63
CA MET A 131 0.68 -49.97 -28.94
C MET A 131 0.52 -50.38 -30.41
N GLY A 132 1.61 -50.35 -31.19
CA GLY A 132 1.62 -50.86 -32.56
C GLY A 132 1.59 -52.39 -32.59
N LYS A 133 1.23 -52.98 -33.75
CA LYS A 133 1.09 -54.44 -33.95
C LYS A 133 2.38 -55.27 -33.75
N ASN A 134 3.51 -54.65 -33.44
CA ASN A 134 4.83 -55.29 -33.33
C ASN A 134 5.36 -55.32 -31.88
N MET A 135 4.49 -55.20 -30.88
CA MET A 135 4.89 -55.29 -29.47
C MET A 135 4.74 -56.73 -28.99
N GLU A 136 5.82 -57.35 -28.54
CA GLU A 136 5.81 -58.72 -28.03
C GLU A 136 5.74 -58.73 -26.49
N ALA A 137 5.24 -59.83 -25.91
CA ALA A 137 5.15 -59.97 -24.45
C ALA A 137 6.52 -59.90 -23.75
N SER A 138 7.61 -60.18 -24.48
CA SER A 138 8.99 -60.04 -24.00
C SER A 138 9.42 -58.60 -23.77
N ASP A 139 8.75 -57.63 -24.40
CA ASP A 139 9.11 -56.21 -24.29
C ASP A 139 8.65 -55.58 -22.96
N PHE A 140 7.95 -56.35 -22.12
CA PHE A 140 7.36 -55.92 -20.84
C PHE A 140 7.88 -56.70 -19.62
N ALA A 141 8.86 -57.60 -19.79
CA ALA A 141 9.47 -58.37 -18.72
C ALA A 141 10.73 -57.70 -18.15
#